data_AF-A0A431VBY1-F1
#
_entry.id   AF-A0A431VBY1-F1
#
_cell.length_a   1.000
_cell.length_b   1.000
_cell.length_c   1.000
_cell.angle_alpha   90.00
_cell.angle_beta   90.00
_cell.angle_gamma   90.00
#
_symmetry.space_group_name_H-M   'P 1'
#
loop_
_entity.id
_entity.type
_entity.pdbx_description
1 polymer ?
#
loop_
_entity_poly.entity_id
_entity_poly.type
_entity_poly.pdbx_seq_one_letter_code
_entity_poly.pdbx_strand_id
1 'polypeptide(L)'
;MLPIATVVQQVAPRIKPNYMDAFQQCDALFAQFGITTPLRIAHFLAQVMHETGGGTVLYENLHYTTADRLLAIFGVGNHSAAIRPEEVGSLLRNEQALAERVYGLGNPPKAKELGNSRTGDGYRYRGSGMLQTTGGANFQRMGDKAGVDFYNNPDLIVAPEHALKPALHEWDEGNLNAAADANDIRIITRRINGGYNGLDDRRAWFERIYPLVNDDGSTLAAAPTSASIGADDGSVRWLQRALNAAGAKPPLRVDGVSGPATTNALRAFQQRAGLELDGLAGAKTRAALINYQSI
;
A
#
# COMPACT_ATOMS: atom_id res chain seq x y z
N MET A 1 -14.32 -16.73 4.86
CA MET A 1 -13.14 -15.88 5.17
C MET A 1 -12.21 -16.63 6.12
N LEU A 2 -10.95 -16.85 5.72
CA LEU A 2 -9.92 -17.38 6.60
C LEU A 2 -9.54 -16.34 7.69
N PRO A 3 -9.06 -16.75 8.87
CA PRO A 3 -8.51 -15.81 9.85
C PRO A 3 -7.39 -14.95 9.24
N ILE A 4 -7.33 -13.65 9.58
CA ILE A 4 -6.38 -12.69 8.97
C ILE A 4 -4.93 -13.18 9.12
N ALA A 5 -4.54 -13.67 10.29
CA ALA A 5 -3.21 -14.22 10.52
C ALA A 5 -2.88 -15.41 9.60
N THR A 6 -3.87 -16.28 9.32
CA THR A 6 -3.71 -17.39 8.37
C THR A 6 -3.47 -16.89 6.95
N VAL A 7 -4.22 -15.87 6.52
CA VAL A 7 -4.02 -15.22 5.21
C VAL A 7 -2.61 -14.62 5.12
N VAL A 8 -2.20 -13.85 6.13
CA VAL A 8 -0.87 -13.23 6.18
C VAL A 8 0.24 -14.28 6.14
N GLN A 9 0.13 -15.37 6.90
CA GLN A 9 1.10 -16.46 6.89
C GLN A 9 1.27 -17.13 5.52
N GLN A 10 0.17 -17.27 4.77
CA GLN A 10 0.19 -17.86 3.44
C GLN A 10 0.87 -16.96 2.40
N VAL A 11 0.54 -15.66 2.40
CA VAL A 11 1.06 -14.73 1.37
C VAL A 11 2.46 -14.20 1.70
N ALA A 12 2.81 -14.14 2.99
CA ALA A 12 4.07 -13.60 3.49
C ALA A 12 4.77 -14.60 4.44
N PRO A 13 5.25 -15.76 3.96
CA PRO A 13 5.78 -16.82 4.82
C PRO A 13 7.07 -16.46 5.56
N ARG A 14 7.73 -15.36 5.18
CA ARG A 14 8.96 -14.83 5.80
C ARG A 14 8.70 -13.61 6.70
N ILE A 15 7.44 -13.26 6.95
CA ILE A 15 7.08 -12.16 7.85
C ILE A 15 7.76 -12.33 9.20
N LYS A 16 8.26 -11.23 9.75
CA LYS A 16 8.92 -11.25 11.05
C LYS A 16 7.92 -11.56 12.17
N PRO A 17 8.34 -12.26 13.23
CA PRO A 17 7.46 -12.66 14.33
C PRO A 17 6.67 -11.49 14.92
N ASN A 18 7.30 -10.34 15.11
CA ASN A 18 6.66 -9.17 15.71
C ASN A 18 5.43 -8.68 14.92
N TYR A 19 5.48 -8.71 13.59
CA TYR A 19 4.31 -8.38 12.77
C TYR A 19 3.30 -9.52 12.70
N MET A 20 3.76 -10.78 12.66
CA MET A 20 2.84 -11.91 12.70
C MET A 20 2.02 -11.92 13.99
N ASP A 21 2.67 -11.74 15.14
CA ASP A 21 2.03 -11.71 16.46
C ASP A 21 1.02 -10.55 16.57
N ALA A 22 1.31 -9.41 15.91
CA ALA A 22 0.35 -8.32 15.79
C ALA A 22 -0.89 -8.73 14.97
N PHE A 23 -0.72 -9.44 13.85
CA PHE A 23 -1.84 -9.93 13.04
C PHE A 23 -2.64 -11.06 13.72
N GLN A 24 -2.02 -11.86 14.60
CA GLN A 24 -2.73 -12.85 15.40
C GLN A 24 -3.73 -12.22 16.38
N GLN A 25 -3.53 -10.96 16.74
CA GLN A 25 -4.34 -10.23 17.73
C GLN A 25 -5.14 -9.07 17.10
N CYS A 26 -5.24 -9.02 15.77
CA CYS A 26 -5.71 -7.83 15.07
C CYS A 26 -7.23 -7.63 15.07
N ASP A 27 -8.03 -8.68 15.29
CA ASP A 27 -9.48 -8.67 15.04
C ASP A 27 -10.22 -7.52 15.74
N ALA A 28 -9.98 -7.31 17.03
CA ALA A 28 -10.62 -6.23 17.79
C ALA A 28 -10.23 -4.84 17.26
N LEU A 29 -8.96 -4.68 16.89
CA LEU A 29 -8.44 -3.42 16.36
C LEU A 29 -8.98 -3.17 14.94
N PHE A 30 -8.99 -4.18 14.07
CA PHE A 30 -9.59 -4.08 12.74
C PHE A 30 -11.08 -3.73 12.81
N ALA A 31 -11.82 -4.33 13.75
CA ALA A 31 -13.22 -3.99 14.01
C ALA A 31 -13.38 -2.53 14.46
N GLN A 32 -12.55 -2.05 15.38
CA GLN A 32 -12.55 -0.65 15.83
C GLN A 32 -12.37 0.34 14.67
N PHE A 33 -11.50 0.02 13.71
CA PHE A 33 -11.22 0.85 12.53
C PHE A 33 -12.12 0.52 11.32
N GLY A 34 -13.11 -0.37 11.49
CA GLY A 34 -14.03 -0.78 10.43
C GLY A 34 -13.39 -1.54 9.27
N ILE A 35 -12.19 -2.09 9.42
CA ILE A 35 -11.50 -2.90 8.40
C ILE A 35 -12.01 -4.35 8.48
N THR A 36 -13.29 -4.54 8.18
CA THR A 36 -13.99 -5.81 8.41
C THR A 36 -14.51 -6.48 7.13
N THR A 37 -14.54 -5.77 6.01
CA THR A 37 -14.94 -6.34 4.71
C THR A 37 -13.75 -6.96 3.98
N PRO A 38 -13.95 -7.98 3.13
CA PRO A 38 -12.86 -8.57 2.33
C PRO A 38 -12.06 -7.52 1.55
N LEU A 39 -12.73 -6.52 0.98
CA LEU A 39 -12.07 -5.44 0.25
C LEU A 39 -11.18 -4.57 1.15
N ARG A 40 -11.70 -4.13 2.30
CA ARG A 40 -10.95 -3.31 3.25
C ARG A 40 -9.73 -4.06 3.78
N ILE A 41 -9.91 -5.32 4.19
CA ILE A 41 -8.82 -6.17 4.68
C ILE A 41 -7.76 -6.36 3.58
N ALA A 42 -8.18 -6.73 2.36
CA ALA A 42 -7.24 -6.98 1.28
C ALA A 42 -6.44 -5.74 0.87
N HIS A 43 -7.10 -4.58 0.76
CA HIS A 43 -6.39 -3.34 0.44
C HIS A 43 -5.45 -2.92 1.57
N PHE A 44 -5.88 -2.96 2.83
CA PHE A 44 -5.01 -2.63 3.96
C PHE A 44 -3.76 -3.52 3.98
N LEU A 45 -3.94 -4.83 3.94
CA LEU A 45 -2.83 -5.78 3.92
C LEU A 45 -1.93 -5.59 2.69
N ALA A 46 -2.49 -5.30 1.52
CA ALA A 46 -1.69 -5.07 0.31
C ALA A 46 -0.75 -3.87 0.45
N GLN A 47 -1.21 -2.80 1.09
CA GLN A 47 -0.37 -1.63 1.39
C GLN A 47 0.72 -2.00 2.39
N VAL A 48 0.36 -2.66 3.50
CA VAL A 48 1.34 -3.09 4.51
C VAL A 48 2.40 -4.02 3.92
N MET A 49 2.02 -5.01 3.12
CA MET A 49 2.97 -5.95 2.51
C MET A 49 3.89 -5.26 1.51
N HIS A 50 3.42 -4.26 0.79
CA HIS A 50 4.29 -3.45 -0.06
C HIS A 50 5.30 -2.65 0.77
N GLU A 51 4.84 -1.88 1.76
CA GLU A 51 5.70 -1.00 2.57
C GLU A 51 6.75 -1.77 3.39
N THR A 52 6.47 -3.02 3.75
CA THR A 52 7.33 -3.82 4.62
C THR A 52 8.10 -4.91 3.88
N GLY A 53 8.03 -4.96 2.55
CA GLY A 53 8.67 -6.03 1.75
C GLY A 53 8.16 -7.42 2.16
N GLY A 54 6.85 -7.58 2.27
CA GLY A 54 6.19 -8.80 2.75
C GLY A 54 6.42 -9.05 4.25
N GLY A 55 6.46 -7.99 5.06
CA GLY A 55 6.63 -8.08 6.52
C GLY A 55 8.07 -8.39 6.97
N THR A 56 9.06 -8.24 6.09
CA THR A 56 10.47 -8.54 6.39
C THR A 56 11.26 -7.31 6.85
N VAL A 57 10.72 -6.10 6.65
CA VAL A 57 11.36 -4.83 6.98
C VAL A 57 10.63 -4.15 8.14
N LEU A 58 11.36 -3.90 9.23
CA LEU A 58 10.85 -3.18 10.42
C LEU A 58 11.24 -1.70 10.41
N TYR A 59 12.46 -1.44 9.95
CA TYR A 59 13.10 -0.14 9.87
C TYR A 59 13.69 0.00 8.47
N GLU A 60 13.69 1.22 7.95
CA GLU A 60 14.46 1.53 6.76
C GLU A 60 15.94 1.19 6.98
N ASN A 61 16.60 0.77 5.91
CA ASN A 61 18.01 0.43 5.92
C ASN A 61 18.84 1.59 5.38
N LEU A 62 19.71 2.13 6.23
CA LEU A 62 20.62 3.23 5.91
C LEU A 62 22.08 2.76 5.84
N HIS A 63 22.30 1.45 5.63
CA HIS A 63 23.63 0.86 5.49
C HIS A 63 24.09 0.86 4.03
N TYR A 64 24.95 1.81 3.66
CA TYR A 64 25.55 1.91 2.34
C TYR A 64 27.04 1.58 2.38
N THR A 65 27.52 0.81 1.41
CA THR A 65 28.91 0.32 1.36
C THR A 65 29.76 0.98 0.27
N THR A 66 29.14 1.64 -0.71
CA THR A 66 29.81 2.29 -1.84
C THR A 66 29.42 3.77 -1.97
N ALA A 67 30.40 4.59 -2.34
CA ALA A 67 30.22 6.02 -2.56
C ALA A 67 29.21 6.31 -3.68
N ASP A 68 29.35 5.62 -4.82
CA ASP A 68 28.50 5.82 -5.99
C ASP A 68 27.01 5.63 -5.69
N ARG A 69 26.68 4.56 -4.95
CA ARG A 69 25.28 4.28 -4.61
C ARG A 69 24.72 5.31 -3.63
N LEU A 70 25.52 5.71 -2.64
CA LEU A 70 25.12 6.71 -1.66
C LEU A 70 24.87 8.07 -2.35
N LEU A 71 25.78 8.53 -3.20
CA LEU A 71 25.65 9.81 -3.91
C LEU A 71 24.56 9.78 -4.99
N ALA A 72 24.32 8.64 -5.64
CA ALA A 72 23.22 8.50 -6.59
C ALA A 72 21.84 8.68 -5.94
N ILE A 73 21.70 8.34 -4.65
CA ILE A 73 20.45 8.51 -3.91
C ILE A 73 20.44 9.84 -3.17
N PHE A 74 21.44 10.09 -2.33
CA PHE A 74 21.42 11.19 -1.36
C PHE A 74 22.25 12.41 -1.78
N GLY A 75 22.94 12.34 -2.92
CA GLY A 75 23.85 13.37 -3.38
C GLY A 75 23.15 14.68 -3.78
N VAL A 76 23.96 15.72 -3.98
CA VAL A 76 23.49 17.03 -4.45
C VAL A 76 22.66 16.88 -5.72
N GLY A 77 21.45 17.46 -5.72
CA GLY A 77 20.51 17.39 -6.84
C GLY A 77 19.59 16.15 -6.84
N ASN A 78 19.90 15.13 -6.06
CA ASN A 78 19.12 13.87 -6.00
C ASN A 78 18.24 13.77 -4.74
N HIS A 79 18.67 14.37 -3.62
CA HIS A 79 17.92 14.35 -2.36
C HIS A 79 18.11 15.65 -1.57
N SER A 80 17.16 15.94 -0.68
CA SER A 80 17.22 17.11 0.22
C SER A 80 18.47 17.14 1.12
N ALA A 81 19.03 15.96 1.43
CA ALA A 81 20.28 15.85 2.18
C ALA A 81 21.46 16.46 1.40
N ALA A 82 21.45 16.38 0.07
CA ALA A 82 22.48 16.96 -0.80
C ALA A 82 23.91 16.61 -0.35
N ILE A 83 24.16 15.32 -0.10
CA ILE A 83 25.46 14.82 0.39
C ILE A 83 26.54 15.08 -0.65
N ARG A 84 27.68 15.58 -0.19
CA ARG A 84 28.85 15.87 -1.04
C ARG A 84 29.90 14.74 -0.96
N PRO A 85 30.74 14.55 -1.99
CA PRO A 85 31.75 13.49 -2.01
C PRO A 85 32.67 13.47 -0.79
N GLU A 86 33.04 14.64 -0.26
CA GLU A 86 33.88 14.78 0.92
C GLU A 86 33.25 14.25 2.23
N GLU A 87 31.91 14.18 2.30
CA GLU A 87 31.19 13.69 3.49
C GLU A 87 31.12 12.15 3.51
N VAL A 88 31.18 11.51 2.34
CA VAL A 88 30.88 10.08 2.14
C VAL A 88 31.68 9.16 3.05
N GLY A 89 32.97 9.45 3.26
CA GLY A 89 33.85 8.61 4.09
C GLY A 89 33.32 8.41 5.51
N SER A 90 32.65 9.43 6.08
CA SER A 90 32.07 9.38 7.43
C SER A 90 30.70 8.70 7.50
N LEU A 91 30.02 8.54 6.36
CA LEU A 91 28.64 8.08 6.26
C LEU A 91 28.52 6.61 5.80
N LEU A 92 29.53 6.09 5.09
CA LEU A 92 29.52 4.69 4.67
C LEU A 92 29.60 3.75 5.87
N ARG A 93 28.79 2.69 5.83
CA ARG A 93 28.68 1.68 6.90
C ARG A 93 28.38 2.27 8.28
N ASN A 94 27.75 3.45 8.31
CA ASN A 94 27.40 4.17 9.53
C ASN A 94 25.97 4.72 9.40
N GLU A 95 25.00 3.86 9.69
CA GLU A 95 23.57 4.17 9.53
C GLU A 95 23.13 5.32 10.43
N GLN A 96 23.73 5.43 11.62
CA GLN A 96 23.42 6.51 12.57
C GLN A 96 23.87 7.86 12.03
N ALA A 97 25.10 7.95 11.54
CA ALA A 97 25.60 9.19 10.92
C ALA A 97 24.83 9.53 9.64
N LEU A 98 24.52 8.54 8.80
CA LEU A 98 23.72 8.78 7.60
C LEU A 98 22.31 9.25 7.96
N ALA A 99 21.64 8.61 8.92
CA ALA A 99 20.31 9.02 9.36
C ALA A 99 20.30 10.43 9.96
N GLU A 100 21.32 10.78 10.77
CA GLU A 100 21.45 12.13 11.32
C GLU A 100 21.72 13.16 10.23
N ARG A 101 22.47 12.78 9.18
CA ARG A 101 22.73 13.65 8.03
C ARG A 101 21.51 13.83 7.13
N VAL A 102 20.64 12.83 7.04
CA VAL A 102 19.47 12.82 6.15
C VAL A 102 18.23 13.40 6.83
N TYR A 103 17.95 13.00 8.07
CA TYR A 103 16.72 13.29 8.82
C TYR A 103 16.94 14.12 10.09
N GLY A 104 18.17 14.15 10.61
CA GLY A 104 18.53 14.85 11.84
C GLY A 104 19.14 16.23 11.61
N LEU A 105 19.85 16.74 12.61
CA LEU A 105 20.40 18.10 12.63
C LEU A 105 21.43 18.37 11.52
N GLY A 106 21.96 17.32 10.87
CA GLY A 106 22.78 17.42 9.66
C GLY A 106 22.01 17.87 8.41
N ASN A 107 20.68 17.93 8.47
CA ASN A 107 19.80 18.50 7.44
C ASN A 107 18.73 19.39 8.11
N PRO A 108 19.07 20.63 8.52
CA PRO A 108 18.19 21.46 9.35
C PRO A 108 16.78 21.70 8.80
N PRO A 109 16.56 21.94 7.48
CA PRO A 109 15.21 22.07 6.94
C PRO A 109 14.38 20.79 7.12
N LYS A 110 14.98 19.62 6.86
CA LYS A 110 14.30 18.33 7.02
C LYS A 110 14.09 17.98 8.49
N ALA A 111 15.05 18.27 9.36
CA ALA A 111 14.90 18.06 10.79
C ALA A 111 13.69 18.84 11.35
N LYS A 112 13.58 20.11 10.96
CA LYS A 112 12.45 20.97 11.33
C LYS A 112 11.12 20.44 10.80
N GLU A 113 11.07 20.00 9.54
CA GLU A 113 9.88 19.39 8.93
C GLU A 113 9.43 18.12 9.69
N LEU A 114 10.38 17.29 10.10
CA LEU A 114 10.12 16.03 10.80
C LEU A 114 9.92 16.18 12.32
N GLY A 115 10.14 17.38 12.88
CA GLY A 115 10.13 17.61 14.32
C GLY A 115 11.30 16.94 15.06
N ASN A 116 12.41 16.70 14.37
CA ASN A 116 13.65 16.20 14.96
C ASN A 116 14.45 17.39 15.49
N SER A 117 14.76 17.39 16.78
CA SER A 117 15.37 18.56 17.46
C SER A 117 16.57 18.21 18.34
N ARG A 118 16.82 16.92 18.58
CA ARG A 118 17.95 16.42 19.37
C ARG A 118 18.89 15.62 18.50
N THR A 119 20.17 15.65 18.83
CA THR A 119 21.16 14.77 18.21
C THR A 119 20.74 13.31 18.33
N GLY A 120 20.75 12.58 17.21
CA GLY A 120 20.35 11.18 17.15
C GLY A 120 18.87 10.97 16.83
N ASP A 121 18.04 12.02 16.84
CA ASP A 121 16.64 11.93 16.42
C ASP A 121 16.52 11.43 14.97
N GLY A 122 17.51 11.74 14.11
CA GLY A 122 17.51 11.28 12.72
C GLY A 122 17.51 9.75 12.60
N TYR A 123 18.29 9.06 13.42
CA TYR A 123 18.28 7.59 13.47
C TYR A 123 17.13 7.05 14.31
N ARG A 124 16.84 7.69 15.43
CA ARG A 124 15.83 7.27 16.40
C ARG A 124 14.42 7.23 15.79
N TYR A 125 14.11 8.18 14.91
CA TYR A 125 12.82 8.29 14.23
C TYR A 125 12.92 8.05 12.72
N ARG A 126 13.88 7.24 12.28
CA ARG A 126 13.95 6.75 10.90
C ARG A 126 12.69 5.95 10.54
N GLY A 127 12.39 5.85 9.25
CA GLY A 127 11.24 5.14 8.71
C GLY A 127 11.07 3.75 9.31
N SER A 128 9.90 3.50 9.89
CA SER A 128 9.62 2.26 10.61
C SER A 128 8.14 1.92 10.70
N GLY A 129 7.86 0.67 11.05
CA GLY A 129 6.49 0.17 11.17
C GLY A 129 5.83 -0.13 9.82
N MET A 130 4.56 -0.54 9.89
CA MET A 130 3.84 -1.16 8.78
C MET A 130 3.50 -0.21 7.62
N LEU A 131 3.45 1.11 7.85
CA LEU A 131 3.29 2.15 6.83
C LEU A 131 4.36 3.26 6.96
N GLN A 132 5.58 2.89 7.37
CA GLN A 132 6.78 3.76 7.34
C GLN A 132 6.63 5.13 8.03
N THR A 133 6.30 5.15 9.32
CA THR A 133 6.32 6.38 10.14
C THR A 133 7.76 6.89 10.29
N THR A 134 7.98 8.17 9.99
CA THR A 134 9.31 8.83 10.04
C THR A 134 9.21 10.19 10.72
N GLY A 135 10.17 10.55 11.57
CA GLY A 135 10.26 11.86 12.23
C GLY A 135 9.57 11.94 13.61
N GLY A 136 10.21 12.60 14.56
CA GLY A 136 9.77 12.70 15.95
C GLY A 136 8.36 13.26 16.10
N ALA A 137 7.97 14.26 15.29
CA ALA A 137 6.60 14.78 15.32
C ALA A 137 5.55 13.74 14.91
N ASN A 138 5.88 12.87 13.95
CA ASN A 138 4.98 11.81 13.51
C ASN A 138 4.88 10.69 14.56
N PHE A 139 5.99 10.33 15.20
CA PHE A 139 5.98 9.39 16.33
C PHE A 139 5.13 9.92 17.50
N GLN A 140 5.29 11.20 17.86
CA GLN A 140 4.44 11.83 18.88
C GLN A 140 2.96 11.78 18.48
N ARG A 141 2.61 12.25 17.27
CA ARG A 141 1.22 12.27 16.79
C ARG A 141 0.58 10.88 16.83
N MET A 142 1.28 9.87 16.30
CA MET A 142 0.76 8.51 16.29
C MET A 142 0.65 7.95 17.71
N GLY A 143 1.55 8.35 18.61
CA GLY A 143 1.50 7.96 20.01
C GLY A 143 0.28 8.53 20.74
N ASP A 144 0.01 9.81 20.55
CA ASP A 144 -1.15 10.50 21.13
C ASP A 144 -2.46 9.85 20.67
N LYS A 145 -2.56 9.45 19.39
CA LYS A 145 -3.73 8.76 18.83
C LYS A 145 -3.89 7.34 19.36
N ALA A 146 -2.78 6.60 19.42
CA ALA A 146 -2.75 5.20 19.81
C ALA A 146 -2.82 4.98 21.33
N GLY A 147 -2.63 6.04 22.12
CA GLY A 147 -2.44 5.97 23.57
C GLY A 147 -1.14 5.25 23.96
N VAL A 148 -0.07 5.39 23.17
CA VAL A 148 1.22 4.72 23.36
C VAL A 148 2.35 5.74 23.21
N ASP A 149 3.30 5.78 24.13
CA ASP A 149 4.42 6.74 24.06
C ASP A 149 5.51 6.33 23.07
N PHE A 150 5.21 6.46 21.77
CA PHE A 150 6.18 6.21 20.69
C PHE A 150 7.29 7.26 20.63
N TYR A 151 7.08 8.47 21.16
CA TYR A 151 8.12 9.50 21.12
C TYR A 151 9.28 9.15 22.05
N ASN A 152 9.01 8.78 23.30
CA ASN A 152 10.05 8.37 24.24
C ASN A 152 10.45 6.89 24.10
N ASN A 153 9.62 6.06 23.45
CA ASN A 153 9.89 4.65 23.23
C ASN A 153 9.62 4.25 21.76
N PRO A 154 10.45 4.71 20.80
CA PRO A 154 10.19 4.54 19.37
C PRO A 154 10.16 3.09 18.91
N ASP A 155 10.90 2.19 19.56
CA ASP A 155 10.88 0.76 19.21
C ASP A 155 9.52 0.09 19.45
N LEU A 156 8.64 0.71 20.26
CA LEU A 156 7.26 0.24 20.42
C LEU A 156 6.47 0.29 19.11
N ILE A 157 6.89 1.09 18.13
CA ILE A 157 6.19 1.19 16.83
C ILE A 157 6.24 -0.11 16.03
N VAL A 158 7.15 -1.03 16.38
CA VAL A 158 7.24 -2.37 15.77
C VAL A 158 6.97 -3.49 16.78
N ALA A 159 6.64 -3.16 18.03
CA ALA A 159 6.25 -4.13 19.04
C ALA A 159 4.90 -4.77 18.69
N PRO A 160 4.71 -6.09 18.90
CA PRO A 160 3.49 -6.80 18.49
C PRO A 160 2.19 -6.14 18.93
N GLU A 161 2.15 -5.62 20.16
CA GLU A 161 0.96 -5.05 20.80
C GLU A 161 0.55 -3.71 20.18
N HIS A 162 1.42 -3.12 19.37
CA HIS A 162 1.32 -1.72 18.93
C HIS A 162 1.57 -1.52 17.44
N ALA A 163 2.24 -2.45 16.75
CA ALA A 163 2.73 -2.28 15.39
C ALA A 163 1.64 -1.95 14.34
N LEU A 164 0.41 -2.39 14.58
CA LEU A 164 -0.74 -2.08 13.72
C LEU A 164 -1.30 -0.67 13.93
N LYS A 165 -1.18 -0.11 15.15
CA LYS A 165 -1.88 1.12 15.54
C LYS A 165 -1.51 2.33 14.65
N PRO A 166 -0.23 2.63 14.37
CA PRO A 166 0.12 3.75 13.50
C PRO A 166 -0.44 3.58 12.08
N ALA A 167 -0.35 2.38 11.51
CA ALA A 167 -0.84 2.10 10.17
C ALA A 167 -2.37 2.23 10.07
N LEU A 168 -3.09 1.81 11.10
CA LEU A 168 -4.55 1.92 11.15
C LEU A 168 -5.01 3.38 11.33
N HIS A 169 -4.30 4.18 12.12
CA HIS A 169 -4.58 5.61 12.23
C HIS A 169 -4.31 6.35 10.92
N GLU A 170 -3.20 6.07 10.24
CA GLU A 170 -2.92 6.64 8.92
C GLU A 170 -4.02 6.26 7.89
N TRP A 171 -4.49 4.99 7.95
CA TRP A 171 -5.57 4.51 7.10
C TRP A 171 -6.90 5.24 7.35
N ASP A 172 -7.24 5.48 8.61
CA ASP A 172 -8.46 6.20 9.02
C ASP A 172 -8.39 7.69 8.65
N GLU A 173 -7.27 8.35 8.94
CA GLU A 173 -7.04 9.76 8.56
C GLU A 173 -7.14 9.98 7.06
N GLY A 174 -6.69 9.00 6.27
CA GLY A 174 -6.82 9.01 4.82
C GLY A 174 -8.24 8.70 4.31
N ASN A 175 -9.21 8.38 5.17
CA ASN A 175 -10.54 7.86 4.80
C ASN A 175 -10.44 6.74 3.75
N LEU A 176 -9.56 5.76 4.01
CA LEU A 176 -9.21 4.74 3.02
C LEU A 176 -10.22 3.59 2.97
N ASN A 177 -11.08 3.44 3.98
CA ASN A 177 -12.22 2.52 3.93
C ASN A 177 -13.14 2.82 2.73
N ALA A 178 -13.49 4.10 2.50
CA ALA A 178 -14.35 4.46 1.37
C ALA A 178 -13.70 4.15 0.02
N ALA A 179 -12.40 4.37 -0.11
CA ALA A 179 -11.65 4.01 -1.32
C ALA A 179 -11.55 2.48 -1.50
N ALA A 180 -11.38 1.74 -0.41
CA ALA A 180 -11.36 0.28 -0.44
C ALA A 180 -12.72 -0.32 -0.81
N ASP A 181 -13.83 0.26 -0.33
CA ASP A 181 -15.19 -0.15 -0.70
C ASP A 181 -15.48 0.11 -2.18
N ALA A 182 -14.94 1.20 -2.74
CA ALA A 182 -14.93 1.46 -4.17
C ALA A 182 -13.92 0.61 -4.95
N ASN A 183 -13.14 -0.22 -4.25
CA ASN A 183 -12.03 -1.01 -4.76
C ASN A 183 -10.98 -0.20 -5.55
N ASP A 184 -10.73 1.05 -5.11
CA ASP A 184 -9.83 2.00 -5.77
C ASP A 184 -8.44 2.02 -5.13
N ILE A 185 -7.62 1.05 -5.51
CA ILE A 185 -6.23 0.96 -5.05
C ILE A 185 -5.37 2.16 -5.48
N ARG A 186 -5.78 2.93 -6.51
CA ARG A 186 -5.04 4.11 -6.96
C ARG A 186 -5.22 5.25 -5.97
N ILE A 187 -6.45 5.51 -5.53
CA ILE A 187 -6.72 6.51 -4.48
C ILE A 187 -5.99 6.12 -3.20
N ILE A 188 -6.06 4.86 -2.79
CA ILE A 188 -5.39 4.35 -1.59
C ILE A 188 -3.87 4.58 -1.69
N THR A 189 -3.26 4.14 -2.79
CA THR A 189 -1.81 4.29 -3.01
C THR A 189 -1.39 5.76 -3.03
N ARG A 190 -2.14 6.62 -3.71
CA ARG A 190 -1.84 8.05 -3.78
C ARG A 190 -1.94 8.73 -2.41
N ARG A 191 -2.90 8.34 -1.58
CA ARG A 191 -3.07 8.92 -0.23
C ARG A 191 -1.97 8.46 0.73
N ILE A 192 -1.57 7.19 0.67
CA ILE A 192 -0.49 6.65 1.52
C ILE A 192 0.89 7.16 1.09
N ASN A 193 1.18 7.15 -0.21
CA ASN A 193 2.53 7.40 -0.73
C ASN A 193 2.71 8.80 -1.36
N GLY A 194 1.67 9.63 -1.40
CA GLY A 194 1.68 10.92 -2.12
C GLY A 194 1.75 10.80 -3.66
N GLY A 195 1.78 9.60 -4.20
CA GLY A 195 1.96 9.31 -5.63
C GLY A 195 1.65 7.85 -5.98
N TYR A 196 2.06 7.40 -7.16
CA TYR A 196 1.77 6.03 -7.65
C TYR A 196 2.97 5.07 -7.62
N ASN A 197 4.07 5.47 -6.95
CA ASN A 197 5.23 4.60 -6.83
C ASN A 197 4.83 3.31 -6.10
N GLY A 198 5.19 2.16 -6.67
CA GLY A 198 4.83 0.84 -6.13
C GLY A 198 3.40 0.37 -6.41
N LEU A 199 2.59 1.11 -7.19
CA LEU A 199 1.18 0.75 -7.46
C LEU A 199 1.01 -0.67 -8.00
N ASP A 200 1.85 -1.11 -8.93
CA ASP A 200 1.72 -2.44 -9.54
C ASP A 200 2.08 -3.57 -8.57
N ASP A 201 3.03 -3.33 -7.64
CA ASP A 201 3.34 -4.30 -6.58
C ASP A 201 2.23 -4.38 -5.53
N ARG A 202 1.66 -3.24 -5.12
CA ARG A 202 0.47 -3.19 -4.25
C ARG A 202 -0.72 -3.95 -4.86
N ARG A 203 -0.91 -3.83 -6.18
CA ARG A 203 -1.91 -4.62 -6.93
C ARG A 203 -1.62 -6.12 -6.87
N ALA A 204 -0.37 -6.52 -7.08
CA ALA A 204 0.02 -7.92 -7.02
C ALA A 204 -0.21 -8.51 -5.61
N TRP A 205 0.04 -7.73 -4.55
CA TRP A 205 -0.33 -8.14 -3.18
C TRP A 205 -1.83 -8.29 -3.01
N PHE A 206 -2.62 -7.31 -3.46
CA PHE A 206 -4.08 -7.38 -3.40
C PHE A 206 -4.62 -8.64 -4.09
N GLU A 207 -4.11 -9.00 -5.27
CA GLU A 207 -4.52 -10.21 -6.00
C GLU A 207 -4.22 -11.52 -5.28
N ARG A 208 -3.13 -11.56 -4.50
CA ARG A 208 -2.78 -12.71 -3.68
C ARG A 208 -3.67 -12.83 -2.44
N ILE A 209 -4.01 -11.69 -1.84
CA ILE A 209 -4.71 -11.63 -0.55
C ILE A 209 -6.23 -11.75 -0.73
N TYR A 210 -6.79 -11.02 -1.69
CA TYR A 210 -8.24 -10.87 -1.84
C TYR A 210 -8.99 -12.22 -1.93
N PRO A 211 -8.57 -13.21 -2.72
CA PRO A 211 -9.27 -14.50 -2.79
C PRO A 211 -9.35 -15.23 -1.44
N LEU A 212 -8.35 -15.05 -0.57
CA LEU A 212 -8.26 -15.74 0.73
C LEU A 212 -9.19 -15.12 1.79
N VAL A 213 -9.42 -13.80 1.69
CA VAL A 213 -10.35 -13.09 2.57
C VAL A 213 -11.78 -13.06 2.01
N ASN A 214 -11.93 -13.19 0.69
CA ASN A 214 -13.21 -13.19 -0.02
C ASN A 214 -13.73 -14.60 -0.35
N ASP A 215 -13.29 -15.63 0.37
CA ASP A 215 -13.80 -16.97 0.15
C ASP A 215 -15.25 -17.10 0.67
N ASP A 216 -16.19 -17.01 -0.27
CA ASP A 216 -17.63 -17.26 -0.14
C ASP A 216 -18.03 -18.62 -0.70
N GLY A 217 -17.06 -19.46 -1.11
CA GLY A 217 -17.33 -20.77 -1.73
C GLY A 217 -18.02 -20.69 -3.10
N SER A 218 -18.14 -19.52 -3.73
CA SER A 218 -18.76 -19.43 -5.06
C SER A 218 -17.80 -19.91 -6.15
N THR A 219 -18.06 -21.13 -6.60
CA THR A 219 -17.47 -21.77 -7.77
C THR A 219 -17.55 -20.87 -9.01
N LEU A 220 -16.57 -21.04 -9.90
CA LEU A 220 -16.51 -20.47 -11.25
C LEU A 220 -17.80 -20.78 -12.02
N ALA A 221 -18.83 -19.93 -11.91
CA ALA A 221 -19.89 -19.94 -12.90
C ALA A 221 -19.28 -19.44 -14.21
N ALA A 222 -19.06 -20.37 -15.15
CA ALA A 222 -18.64 -20.07 -16.51
C ALA A 222 -19.54 -18.95 -17.08
N ALA A 223 -18.90 -17.97 -17.73
CA ALA A 223 -19.57 -16.80 -18.28
C ALA A 223 -20.72 -17.19 -19.21
N PRO A 224 -21.88 -16.50 -19.15
CA PRO A 224 -22.89 -16.65 -20.18
C PRO A 224 -22.30 -16.16 -21.51
N THR A 225 -22.28 -17.05 -22.49
CA THR A 225 -22.18 -16.72 -23.91
C THR A 225 -23.38 -15.86 -24.30
N SER A 226 -23.11 -14.67 -24.85
CA SER A 226 -24.03 -13.87 -25.67
C SER A 226 -25.42 -13.52 -25.09
N ALA A 227 -25.57 -13.37 -23.77
CA ALA A 227 -26.77 -12.74 -23.22
C ALA A 227 -26.60 -11.21 -23.23
N SER A 228 -27.65 -10.46 -23.61
CA SER A 228 -27.65 -9.00 -23.56
C SER A 228 -27.28 -8.55 -22.16
N ILE A 229 -26.18 -7.82 -22.04
CA ILE A 229 -25.80 -7.22 -20.77
C ILE A 229 -26.78 -6.06 -20.62
N GLY A 230 -27.58 -6.09 -19.54
CA GLY A 230 -28.54 -5.02 -19.26
C GLY A 230 -27.85 -3.64 -19.22
N ALA A 231 -28.65 -2.58 -19.07
CA ALA A 231 -28.14 -1.21 -18.98
C ALA A 231 -27.00 -1.10 -17.94
N ASP A 232 -26.04 -0.21 -18.19
CA ASP A 232 -24.98 0.11 -17.22
C ASP A 232 -25.63 0.58 -15.91
N ASP A 233 -25.58 -0.29 -14.90
CA ASP A 233 -26.11 -0.05 -13.56
C ASP A 233 -25.06 0.59 -12.64
N GLY A 234 -23.91 0.99 -13.19
CA GLY A 234 -22.79 1.55 -12.46
C GLY A 234 -21.92 0.50 -11.75
N SER A 235 -22.41 -0.74 -11.61
CA SER A 235 -21.76 -1.77 -10.80
C SER A 235 -20.52 -2.34 -11.48
N VAL A 236 -19.59 -2.80 -10.65
CA VAL A 236 -18.42 -3.53 -11.12
C VAL A 236 -18.82 -4.90 -11.72
N ARG A 237 -19.90 -5.52 -11.25
CA ARG A 237 -20.42 -6.77 -11.83
C ARG A 237 -20.88 -6.55 -13.26
N TRP A 238 -21.59 -5.45 -13.53
CA TRP A 238 -21.91 -5.06 -14.90
C TRP A 238 -20.64 -4.87 -15.72
N LEU A 239 -19.66 -4.13 -15.21
CA LEU A 239 -18.39 -3.90 -15.91
C LEU A 239 -17.67 -5.20 -16.27
N GLN A 240 -17.57 -6.14 -15.33
CA GLN A 240 -16.94 -7.43 -15.56
C GLN A 240 -17.68 -8.28 -16.59
N ARG A 241 -19.02 -8.31 -16.53
CA ARG A 241 -19.82 -8.95 -17.59
C ARG A 241 -19.54 -8.27 -18.93
N ALA A 242 -19.53 -6.94 -18.96
CA ALA A 242 -19.34 -6.15 -20.18
C ALA A 242 -17.98 -6.43 -20.82
N LEU A 243 -16.93 -6.51 -20.01
CA LEU A 243 -15.58 -6.87 -20.46
C LEU A 243 -15.50 -8.32 -20.94
N ASN A 244 -16.18 -9.26 -20.28
CA ASN A 244 -16.26 -10.64 -20.74
C ASN A 244 -16.96 -10.77 -22.10
N ALA A 245 -18.10 -10.10 -22.27
CA ALA A 245 -18.77 -10.04 -23.58
C ALA A 245 -17.91 -9.35 -24.63
N ALA A 246 -17.12 -8.34 -24.24
CA ALA A 246 -16.14 -7.69 -25.11
C ALA A 246 -14.85 -8.51 -25.34
N GLY A 247 -14.84 -9.78 -24.94
CA GLY A 247 -13.77 -10.74 -25.21
C GLY A 247 -12.55 -10.61 -24.29
N ALA A 248 -12.74 -10.28 -23.02
CA ALA A 248 -11.67 -10.34 -22.02
C ALA A 248 -10.99 -11.72 -21.99
N LYS A 249 -9.66 -11.72 -22.01
CA LYS A 249 -8.82 -12.93 -21.97
C LYS A 249 -7.76 -12.80 -20.87
N PRO A 250 -7.74 -13.69 -19.85
CA PRO A 250 -8.76 -14.70 -19.58
C PRO A 250 -10.12 -14.07 -19.21
N PRO A 251 -11.24 -14.82 -19.28
CA PRO A 251 -12.53 -14.36 -18.79
C PRO A 251 -12.43 -13.95 -17.31
N LEU A 252 -13.00 -12.80 -16.98
CA LEU A 252 -13.12 -12.28 -15.62
C LEU A 252 -14.13 -13.07 -14.81
N ARG A 253 -13.84 -13.24 -13.53
CA ARG A 253 -14.87 -13.59 -12.54
C ARG A 253 -15.82 -12.39 -12.39
N VAL A 254 -17.13 -12.64 -12.38
CA VAL A 254 -18.14 -11.60 -12.12
C VAL A 254 -18.42 -11.53 -10.62
N ASP A 255 -17.42 -11.13 -9.85
CA ASP A 255 -17.45 -11.06 -8.39
C ASP A 255 -17.79 -9.66 -7.86
N GLY A 256 -17.87 -8.65 -8.72
CA GLY A 256 -18.15 -7.27 -8.36
C GLY A 256 -16.94 -6.51 -7.86
N VAL A 257 -15.73 -6.99 -8.16
CA VAL A 257 -14.47 -6.45 -7.65
C VAL A 257 -13.60 -5.96 -8.81
N SER A 258 -13.28 -4.67 -8.81
CA SER A 258 -12.51 -4.06 -9.89
C SER A 258 -11.01 -4.27 -9.67
N GLY A 259 -10.59 -5.52 -9.45
CA GLY A 259 -9.19 -5.91 -9.21
C GLY A 259 -8.34 -5.83 -10.48
N PRO A 260 -7.05 -6.17 -10.42
CA PRO A 260 -6.17 -5.96 -11.56
C PRO A 260 -6.49 -6.85 -12.76
N ALA A 261 -7.15 -7.99 -12.60
CA ALA A 261 -7.78 -8.69 -13.72
C ALA A 261 -8.79 -7.79 -14.47
N THR A 262 -9.73 -7.17 -13.73
CA THR A 262 -10.70 -6.20 -14.28
C THR A 262 -9.99 -4.98 -14.89
N THR A 263 -8.95 -4.44 -14.24
CA THR A 263 -8.13 -3.33 -14.75
C THR A 263 -7.36 -3.70 -16.01
N ASN A 264 -6.81 -4.91 -16.10
CA ASN A 264 -6.07 -5.40 -17.25
C ASN A 264 -7.02 -5.66 -18.43
N ALA A 265 -8.20 -6.22 -18.17
CA ALA A 265 -9.25 -6.34 -19.17
C ALA A 265 -9.74 -4.96 -19.64
N LEU A 266 -9.88 -3.99 -18.73
CA LEU A 266 -10.16 -2.59 -19.06
C LEU A 266 -9.09 -2.00 -19.98
N ARG A 267 -7.80 -2.12 -19.61
CA ARG A 267 -6.69 -1.63 -20.45
C ARG A 267 -6.65 -2.31 -21.81
N ALA A 268 -6.83 -3.63 -21.85
CA ALA A 268 -6.86 -4.37 -23.10
C ALA A 268 -8.05 -3.94 -23.97
N PHE A 269 -9.22 -3.70 -23.37
CA PHE A 269 -10.39 -3.17 -24.07
C PHE A 269 -10.13 -1.74 -24.58
N GLN A 270 -9.61 -0.85 -23.73
CA GLN A 270 -9.26 0.52 -24.08
C GLN A 270 -8.26 0.56 -25.23
N GLN A 271 -7.26 -0.32 -25.24
CA GLN A 271 -6.31 -0.47 -26.35
C GLN A 271 -7.03 -0.77 -27.66
N ARG A 272 -7.92 -1.76 -27.66
CA ARG A 272 -8.68 -2.17 -28.84
C ARG A 272 -9.67 -1.11 -29.31
N ALA A 273 -10.23 -0.35 -28.37
CA ALA A 273 -11.19 0.72 -28.63
C ALA A 273 -10.55 2.10 -28.91
N GLY A 274 -9.21 2.20 -28.93
CA GLY A 274 -8.50 3.46 -29.17
C GLY A 274 -8.71 4.53 -28.08
N LEU A 275 -8.93 4.10 -26.84
CA LEU A 275 -9.12 4.97 -25.67
C LEU A 275 -7.82 5.16 -24.89
N GLU A 276 -7.82 6.12 -23.97
CA GLU A 276 -6.73 6.28 -23.00
C GLU A 276 -6.54 4.99 -22.18
N LEU A 277 -5.29 4.52 -22.07
CA LEU A 277 -4.89 3.25 -21.45
C LEU A 277 -4.75 3.36 -19.92
N ASP A 278 -5.69 4.04 -19.28
CA ASP A 278 -5.62 4.35 -17.86
C ASP A 278 -6.10 3.20 -16.96
N GLY A 279 -6.82 2.22 -17.53
CA GLY A 279 -7.45 1.11 -16.81
C GLY A 279 -8.65 1.53 -15.95
N LEU A 280 -9.33 2.62 -16.31
CA LEU A 280 -10.50 3.14 -15.60
C LEU A 280 -11.77 3.01 -16.45
N ALA A 281 -12.87 2.60 -15.80
CA ALA A 281 -14.20 2.61 -16.41
C ALA A 281 -14.82 4.02 -16.35
N GLY A 282 -14.15 5.02 -16.93
CA GLY A 282 -14.68 6.38 -17.07
C GLY A 282 -15.84 6.45 -18.07
N ALA A 283 -16.50 7.60 -18.17
CA ALA A 283 -17.68 7.79 -19.03
C ALA A 283 -17.42 7.36 -20.49
N LYS A 284 -16.24 7.67 -21.04
CA LYS A 284 -15.84 7.25 -22.40
C LYS A 284 -15.71 5.73 -22.53
N THR A 285 -15.07 5.07 -21.57
CA THR A 285 -14.89 3.61 -21.57
C THR A 285 -16.21 2.87 -21.39
N ARG A 286 -17.10 3.37 -20.52
CA ARG A 286 -18.45 2.81 -20.32
C ARG A 286 -19.31 2.94 -21.57
N ALA A 287 -19.33 4.12 -22.19
CA ALA A 287 -20.03 4.33 -23.46
C ALA A 287 -19.52 3.40 -24.56
N ALA A 288 -18.20 3.21 -24.66
CA ALA A 288 -17.61 2.28 -25.62
C ALA A 288 -18.02 0.82 -25.35
N LEU A 289 -18.08 0.38 -24.09
CA LEU A 289 -18.54 -0.97 -23.72
C LEU A 289 -20.02 -1.20 -24.08
N ILE A 290 -20.89 -0.20 -23.87
CA ILE A 290 -22.31 -0.28 -24.26
C ILE A 290 -22.44 -0.41 -25.79
N ASN A 291 -21.70 0.41 -26.55
CA ASN A 291 -21.74 0.37 -28.01
C ASN A 291 -21.19 -0.97 -28.55
N TYR A 292 -20.19 -1.55 -27.90
CA TYR A 292 -19.61 -2.83 -28.28
C TYR A 292 -20.60 -4.01 -28.15
N GLN A 293 -21.63 -3.88 -27.30
CA GLN A 293 -22.67 -4.89 -27.09
C GLN A 293 -23.83 -4.79 -28.09
N SER A 294 -23.86 -3.71 -28.90
CA SER A 294 -24.93 -3.43 -29.86
C SER A 294 -24.61 -3.90 -31.29
N ILE A 295 -23.48 -4.61 -31.46
CA ILE A 295 -22.96 -5.16 -32.73
C ILE A 295 -22.98 -6.68 -32.63
#